data_AF-A0A529SUU5-F1
#
_entry.id   AF-A0A529SUU5-F1
#
_cell.length_a   1.000
_cell.length_b   1.000
_cell.length_c   1.000
_cell.angle_alpha   90.00
_cell.angle_beta   90.00
_cell.angle_gamma   90.00
#
_symmetry.space_group_name_H-M   'P 1'
#
loop_
_entity.id
_entity.type
_entity.pdbx_description
1 polymer ?
#
loop_
_entity_poly.entity_id
_entity_poly.type
_entity_poly.pdbx_seq_one_letter_code
_entity_poly.pdbx_strand_id
1 'polypeptide(L)' 'YGKDNQLIEAHFAMLAHDLAFTSYAAGDLPNPFVSFVREKLKMPVITWTVHDQPAVDLTFKYADQMTFEGFEPGLVRVA' A
#
# COMPACT_ATOMS: atom_id res chain seq x y z
N TYR A 1 3.37 7.56 -9.85
CA TYR A 1 2.15 6.79 -9.52
C TYR A 1 1.85 7.06 -8.04
N GLY A 2 0.62 6.87 -7.56
CA GLY A 2 0.26 7.00 -6.13
C GLY A 2 0.41 8.38 -5.42
N LYS A 3 1.12 9.35 -6.01
CA LYS A 3 1.28 10.73 -5.51
C LYS A 3 0.75 11.81 -6.47
N ASP A 4 0.50 11.45 -7.72
CA ASP A 4 -0.09 12.34 -8.71
C ASP A 4 -1.62 12.33 -8.57
N ASN A 5 -2.22 13.52 -8.44
CA ASN A 5 -3.66 13.64 -8.17
C ASN A 5 -4.53 13.11 -9.31
N GLN A 6 -4.15 13.34 -10.57
CA GLN A 6 -4.94 12.86 -11.71
C GLN A 6 -4.95 11.32 -11.76
N LEU A 7 -3.81 10.70 -11.44
CA LEU A 7 -3.74 9.24 -11.34
C LEU A 7 -4.52 8.71 -10.13
N ILE A 8 -4.48 9.39 -8.98
CA ILE A 8 -5.26 9.01 -7.79
C ILE A 8 -6.76 9.06 -8.08
N GLU A 9 -7.24 10.10 -8.77
CA GLU A 9 -8.64 10.22 -9.19
C GLU A 9 -9.05 9.05 -10.09
N ALA A 10 -8.19 8.64 -11.03
CA ALA A 10 -8.44 7.46 -11.87
C ALA A 10 -8.58 6.16 -11.06
N HIS A 11 -7.85 6.02 -9.94
CA HIS A 11 -8.01 4.86 -9.07
C HIS A 11 -9.38 4.81 -8.38
N PHE A 12 -9.97 5.95 -8.02
CA PHE A 12 -11.34 5.98 -7.50
C PHE A 12 -12.37 5.49 -8.51
N ALA A 13 -12.18 5.77 -9.81
CA ALA A 13 -13.05 5.24 -10.86
C ALA A 13 -13.01 3.70 -10.90
N MET A 14 -11.89 3.08 -10.54
CA MET A 14 -11.77 1.62 -10.52
C MET A 14 -12.63 0.93 -9.44
N LEU A 15 -13.09 1.68 -8.42
CA LEU A 15 -14.02 1.15 -7.41
C LEU A 15 -15.40 0.80 -7.97
N ALA A 16 -15.72 1.20 -9.21
CA ALA A 16 -16.91 0.76 -9.91
C ALA A 16 -16.83 -0.71 -10.37
N HIS A 17 -15.68 -1.36 -10.21
CA HIS A 17 -15.46 -2.77 -10.50
C HIS A 17 -15.33 -3.59 -9.21
N ASP A 18 -15.49 -4.91 -9.32
CA ASP A 18 -15.41 -5.86 -8.21
C ASP A 18 -13.96 -6.15 -7.81
N LEU A 19 -13.29 -5.13 -7.24
CA LEU A 19 -11.93 -5.25 -6.73
C LEU A 19 -11.92 -5.98 -5.39
N ALA A 20 -11.09 -7.03 -5.29
CA ALA A 20 -10.91 -7.77 -4.03
C ALA A 20 -9.90 -7.10 -3.08
N PHE A 21 -8.93 -6.35 -3.62
CA PHE A 21 -7.89 -5.65 -2.88
C PHE A 21 -7.25 -4.57 -3.77
N THR A 22 -6.43 -3.70 -3.17
CA THR A 22 -5.54 -2.80 -3.91
C THR A 22 -4.08 -3.07 -3.57
N SER A 23 -3.18 -2.78 -4.51
CA SER A 23 -1.74 -2.91 -4.28
C SER A 23 -0.97 -1.67 -4.70
N TYR A 24 -0.03 -1.22 -3.85
CA TYR A 24 0.63 0.09 -3.95
C TYR A 24 2.10 0.05 -3.58
N ALA A 25 2.91 0.94 -4.17
CA ALA A 25 4.30 1.11 -3.74
C ALA A 25 4.31 1.57 -2.28
N ALA A 26 5.15 0.95 -1.43
CA ALA A 26 5.26 1.36 -0.02
C ALA A 26 5.61 2.85 0.10
N GLY A 27 6.52 3.35 -0.73
CA GLY A 27 6.96 4.75 -0.77
C GLY A 27 5.92 5.76 -1.28
N ASP A 28 4.78 5.30 -1.80
CA ASP A 28 3.63 6.13 -2.20
C ASP A 28 2.55 6.22 -1.12
N LEU A 29 2.81 5.66 0.08
CA LEU A 29 1.93 5.76 1.23
C LEU A 29 2.36 6.88 2.20
N PRO A 30 1.40 7.55 2.86
CA PRO A 30 -0.04 7.45 2.64
C PRO A 30 -0.49 8.24 1.41
N ASN A 31 -1.64 7.85 0.84
CA ASN A 31 -2.35 8.66 -0.15
C ASN A 31 -3.88 8.58 0.05
N PRO A 32 -4.66 9.56 -0.45
CA PRO A 32 -6.10 9.64 -0.19
C PRO A 32 -6.89 8.39 -0.59
N PHE A 33 -6.53 7.74 -1.71
CA PHE A 33 -7.20 6.53 -2.16
C PHE A 33 -6.96 5.37 -1.18
N VAL A 34 -5.69 5.13 -0.80
CA VAL A 34 -5.34 4.05 0.14
C VAL A 34 -6.00 4.26 1.50
N SER A 35 -5.97 5.48 2.05
CA SER A 35 -6.68 5.79 3.29
C SER A 35 -8.18 5.52 3.16
N PHE A 36 -8.82 5.91 2.05
CA PHE A 36 -10.24 5.68 1.85
C PHE A 36 -10.60 4.19 1.77
N VAL A 37 -9.95 3.42 0.90
CA VAL A 37 -10.30 2.01 0.69
C VAL A 37 -10.02 1.16 1.92
N ARG A 38 -8.91 1.42 2.64
CA ARG A 38 -8.58 0.69 3.86
C ARG A 38 -9.49 1.06 5.02
N GLU A 39 -9.64 2.36 5.29
CA GLU A 39 -10.30 2.79 6.52
C GLU A 39 -11.83 2.81 6.39
N LYS A 40 -12.36 3.15 5.21
CA LYS A 40 -13.80 3.28 4.97
C LYS A 40 -14.40 2.03 4.35
N LEU A 41 -13.78 1.49 3.30
CA LEU A 41 -14.30 0.31 2.62
C LEU A 41 -13.83 -1.01 3.24
N LYS A 42 -12.84 -0.97 4.15
CA LYS A 42 -12.24 -2.16 4.78
C LYS A 42 -11.69 -3.15 3.75
N MET A 43 -11.24 -2.63 2.60
CA MET A 43 -10.60 -3.43 1.56
C MET A 43 -9.12 -3.65 1.89
N PRO A 44 -8.57 -4.85 1.67
CA PRO A 44 -7.17 -5.12 1.89
C PRO A 44 -6.26 -4.23 1.04
N VAL A 45 -5.21 -3.69 1.66
CA VAL A 45 -4.13 -2.96 0.99
C VAL A 45 -2.84 -3.74 1.11
N ILE A 46 -2.21 -4.06 -0.03
CA ILE A 46 -0.95 -4.78 -0.10
C ILE A 46 0.16 -3.88 -0.64
N THR A 47 1.28 -3.75 0.04
CA THR A 47 2.43 -2.99 -0.48
C THR A 47 3.35 -3.84 -1.34
N TRP A 48 4.04 -3.18 -2.28
CA TRP A 48 5.16 -3.70 -3.07
C TRP A 48 6.37 -2.74 -2.96
N THR A 49 7.54 -3.17 -3.43
CA THR A 49 8.85 -2.50 -3.22
C THR A 49 9.15 -2.27 -1.73
N VAL A 50 9.12 -3.37 -0.96
CA VAL A 50 9.54 -3.40 0.44
C VAL A 50 10.91 -4.04 0.53
N HIS A 51 11.96 -3.21 0.51
CA HIS A 51 13.36 -3.64 0.48
C HIS A 51 14.11 -3.34 1.80
N ASP A 52 13.58 -2.44 2.62
CA ASP A 52 14.23 -1.92 3.82
C ASP A 52 13.24 -1.65 4.97
N GLN A 53 13.77 -1.32 6.16
CA GLN A 53 12.95 -1.06 7.35
C GLN A 53 11.99 0.13 7.18
N PRO A 54 12.35 1.27 6.55
CA PRO A 54 11.39 2.33 6.27
C PRO A 54 10.18 1.87 5.45
N ALA A 55 10.36 1.05 4.41
CA ALA A 55 9.25 0.51 3.64
C ALA A 55 8.39 -0.48 4.46
N VAL A 56 9.02 -1.24 5.36
CA VAL A 56 8.33 -2.10 6.35
C VAL A 56 7.45 -1.25 7.27
N ASP A 57 7.99 -0.16 7.84
CA ASP A 57 7.27 0.74 8.75
C ASP A 57 6.08 1.41 8.05
N LEU A 58 6.26 1.85 6.80
CA LEU A 58 5.18 2.41 5.98
C LEU A 58 4.07 1.38 5.74
N THR A 59 4.44 0.13 5.47
CA THR A 59 3.46 -0.95 5.32
C THR A 59 2.67 -1.16 6.60
N PHE A 60 3.34 -1.37 7.74
CA PHE A 60 2.64 -1.62 9.01
C PHE A 60 1.70 -0.48 9.38
N LYS A 61 2.07 0.75 9.07
CA LYS A 61 1.27 1.92 9.38
C LYS A 61 0.05 2.08 8.46
N TYR A 62 0.23 1.86 7.16
CA TYR A 62 -0.75 2.30 6.14
C TYR A 62 -1.39 1.17 5.32
N ALA A 63 -0.95 -0.08 5.47
CA ALA A 63 -1.40 -1.22 4.70
C ALA A 63 -1.60 -2.46 5.61
N ASP A 64 -2.06 -3.56 5.02
CA ASP A 64 -2.44 -4.78 5.74
C ASP A 64 -1.47 -5.94 5.48
N GLN A 65 -0.73 -5.88 4.37
CA GLN A 65 0.27 -6.88 4.00
C GLN A 65 1.40 -6.24 3.17
N MET A 66 2.61 -6.79 3.24
CA MET A 66 3.70 -6.49 2.29
C MET A 66 3.98 -7.67 1.36
N THR A 67 4.40 -7.36 0.15
CA THR A 67 5.10 -8.27 -0.75
C THR A 67 6.61 -8.09 -0.56
N PHE A 68 7.31 -9.14 -0.15
CA PHE A 68 8.76 -9.10 0.02
C PHE A 68 9.47 -9.12 -1.33
N GLU A 69 10.39 -8.17 -1.54
CA GLU A 69 11.21 -8.10 -2.74
C GLU A 69 12.69 -8.01 -2.32
N GLY A 70 13.42 -9.13 -2.34
CA GLY A 70 14.86 -9.12 -2.03
C GLY A 70 15.23 -8.82 -0.58
N PHE A 71 14.26 -8.89 0.35
CA PHE A 71 14.45 -8.71 1.79
C PHE A 71 14.16 -10.03 2.52
N GLU A 72 15.02 -10.41 3.47
CA GLU A 72 14.82 -11.57 4.34
C GLU A 72 14.32 -11.09 5.73
N PRO A 73 13.08 -11.41 6.15
CA PRO A 73 12.49 -10.88 7.39
C PRO A 73 13.25 -11.21 8.68
N GLY A 74 14.06 -12.28 8.68
CA GLY A 74 14.87 -12.67 9.84
C GLY A 74 16.15 -11.83 10.03
N LEU A 75 16.61 -11.13 8.99
CA LEU A 75 17.84 -10.32 9.04
C LEU A 75 17.57 -8.87 9.43
N VAL A 76 16.33 -8.41 9.30
CA VAL A 76 15.96 -7.06 9.68
C VAL A 76 15.18 -7.09 10.98
N ARG A 77 15.71 -6.38 11.98
CA ARG A 77 15.00 -6.20 13.26
C ARG A 77 13.76 -5.37 13.02
N VAL A 78 12.62 -6.04 12.90
CA VAL A 78 11.31 -5.40 13.11
C VAL A 78 11.27 -5.00 14.59
N ALA A 79 11.28 -3.69 14.85
CA ALA A 79 11.29 -3.11 16.19
C ALA A 79 9.93 -3.22 16.88
#